data_AF-A0A7X9IWD9-F1
#
_entry.id   AF-A0A7X9IWD9-F1
#
_cell.length_a   1.000
_cell.length_b   1.000
_cell.length_c   1.000
_cell.angle_alpha   90.00
_cell.angle_beta   90.00
_cell.angle_gamma   90.00
#
_symmetry.space_group_name_H-M   'P 1'
#
loop_
_entity.id
_entity.type
_entity.pdbx_description
1 polymer ?
#
loop_
_entity_poly.entity_id
_entity_poly.type
_entity_poly.pdbx_seq_one_letter_code
_entity_poly.pdbx_strand_id
1 'polypeptide(L)'
;MDSRRAALAVALVSAGLGGLHLWLAGTLELSPDEAYYWTWSQSPALSYPDHPPLAAWLVAAGTAFGGDTAFGVRWPFVVLGTLLVPLVFAAGRRAGLRPGMAALAGALAGTSLLGSAAALVATPDTPLAFGWAVCLVGLLGAAGVRSTRFDWPLVALGIAVACWSKLTGLLLPVVVAVWLAGPAGTAWRRRRSPWFALAAGLAAAVPVWIADAAGGGATAFQLAHGLWSPGLTFAERLGNLGAYLGAQAGLLTPLVAVAVAAFLARPRLGEPARAAVWLAAAVPWAVFLAAAPLAAPEANWPGVA
;
A
#
# COMPACT_ATOMS: atom_id res chain seq x y z
N MET A 1 10.24 26.61 4.43
CA MET A 1 10.94 25.59 5.25
C MET A 1 12.10 25.02 4.44
N ASP A 2 13.32 25.08 4.99
CA ASP A 2 14.50 24.46 4.37
C ASP A 2 14.48 22.92 4.50
N SER A 3 15.43 22.23 3.86
CA SER A 3 15.47 20.76 3.87
C SER A 3 15.77 20.15 5.24
N ARG A 4 16.55 20.82 6.11
CA ARG A 4 16.90 20.30 7.43
C ARG A 4 15.71 20.37 8.38
N ARG A 5 15.03 21.52 8.41
CA ARG A 5 13.80 21.70 9.18
C ARG A 5 12.69 20.75 8.73
N ALA A 6 12.57 20.50 7.42
CA ALA A 6 11.61 19.53 6.89
C ALA A 6 11.92 18.10 7.35
N ALA A 7 13.18 17.69 7.28
CA ALA A 7 13.60 16.36 7.75
C ALA A 7 13.41 16.20 9.27
N LEU A 8 13.71 17.24 10.05
CA LEU A 8 13.46 17.25 11.49
C LEU A 8 11.96 17.14 11.79
N ALA A 9 11.10 17.89 11.10
CA ALA A 9 9.65 17.81 11.27
C ALA A 9 9.13 16.39 10.98
N VAL A 10 9.60 15.76 9.89
CA VAL A 10 9.27 14.37 9.57
C VAL A 10 9.71 13.42 10.68
N ALA A 11 10.93 13.55 11.19
CA ALA A 11 11.43 12.71 12.27
C ALA A 11 10.61 12.88 13.56
N LEU A 12 10.26 14.12 13.93
CA LEU A 12 9.44 14.41 15.10
C LEU A 12 8.02 13.86 14.96
N VAL A 13 7.39 14.02 13.80
CA VAL A 13 6.05 13.47 13.52
C VAL A 13 6.08 11.94 13.56
N SER A 14 7.07 11.30 12.92
CA SER A 14 7.24 9.85 12.99
C SER A 14 7.45 9.35 14.42
N ALA A 15 8.31 10.01 15.20
CA ALA A 15 8.56 9.63 16.59
C ALA A 15 7.32 9.81 17.47
N GLY A 16 6.59 10.92 17.31
CA GLY A 16 5.36 11.19 18.05
C GLY A 16 4.25 10.20 17.73
N LEU A 17 3.96 9.97 16.44
CA LEU A 17 2.94 9.01 16.01
C LEU A 17 3.33 7.57 16.36
N GLY A 18 4.57 7.18 16.09
CA GLY A 18 5.06 5.85 16.43
C GLY A 18 4.99 5.58 17.93
N GLY A 19 5.41 6.54 18.76
CA GLY A 19 5.28 6.44 20.22
C GLY A 19 3.82 6.31 20.68
N LEU A 20 2.91 7.12 20.12
CA LEU A 20 1.48 7.04 20.42
C LEU A 20 0.90 5.68 20.02
N HIS A 21 1.17 5.19 18.80
CA HIS A 21 0.65 3.91 18.33
C HIS A 21 1.25 2.73 19.08
N LEU A 22 2.53 2.77 19.48
CA LEU A 22 3.14 1.74 20.34
C LEU A 22 2.48 1.70 21.72
N TRP A 23 2.19 2.87 22.30
CA TRP A 23 1.45 2.94 23.56
C TRP A 23 0.04 2.34 23.41
N LEU A 24 -0.71 2.76 22.38
CA LEU A 24 -2.05 2.23 22.10
C LEU A 24 -2.05 0.72 21.80
N ALA A 25 -1.02 0.22 21.10
CA ALA A 25 -0.89 -1.19 20.76
C ALA A 25 -0.89 -2.11 21.99
N GLY A 26 -0.36 -1.64 23.12
CA GLY A 26 -0.33 -2.37 24.38
C GLY A 26 -1.54 -2.15 25.29
N THR A 27 -2.37 -1.13 25.03
CA THR A 27 -3.51 -0.79 25.90
C THR A 27 -4.86 -1.25 25.35
N LEU A 28 -4.97 -1.42 24.03
CA LEU A 28 -6.22 -1.80 23.37
C LEU A 28 -6.31 -3.33 23.23
N GLU A 29 -7.52 -3.86 23.37
CA GLU A 29 -7.80 -5.27 23.05
C GLU A 29 -7.69 -5.53 21.54
N LEU A 30 -7.41 -6.78 21.16
CA LEU A 30 -7.35 -7.17 19.75
C LEU A 30 -8.74 -7.11 19.11
N SER A 31 -8.79 -6.63 17.88
CA SER A 31 -9.98 -6.80 17.05
C SER A 31 -10.11 -8.26 16.58
N PRO A 32 -11.31 -8.69 16.13
CA PRO A 32 -11.51 -10.01 15.54
C PRO A 32 -10.54 -10.29 14.37
N ASP A 33 -10.29 -9.29 13.52
CA ASP A 33 -9.36 -9.42 12.39
C ASP A 33 -7.93 -9.70 12.86
N GLU A 34 -7.49 -9.03 13.93
CA GLU A 34 -6.14 -9.23 14.48
C GLU A 34 -6.00 -10.60 15.14
N ALA A 35 -7.03 -11.04 15.87
CA ALA A 35 -7.09 -12.39 16.45
C ALA A 35 -7.07 -13.48 15.37
N TYR A 36 -7.67 -13.21 14.21
CA TYR A 36 -7.64 -14.09 13.06
C TYR A 36 -6.21 -14.25 12.50
N TYR A 37 -5.49 -13.15 12.25
CA TYR A 37 -4.09 -13.22 11.82
C TYR A 37 -3.15 -13.79 12.88
N TRP A 38 -3.45 -13.56 14.17
CA TRP A 38 -2.75 -14.21 15.26
C TRP A 38 -2.94 -15.74 15.23
N THR A 39 -4.14 -16.23 14.95
CA THR A 39 -4.40 -17.68 14.83
C THR A 39 -3.53 -18.30 13.73
N TRP A 40 -3.42 -17.63 12.59
CA TRP A 40 -2.55 -18.07 11.50
C TRP A 40 -1.06 -18.04 11.87
N SER A 41 -0.64 -17.05 12.65
CA SER A 41 0.75 -16.92 13.09
C SER A 41 1.23 -18.12 13.93
N GLN A 42 0.31 -18.87 14.55
CA GLN A 42 0.62 -20.09 15.32
C GLN A 42 1.07 -21.26 14.44
N SER A 43 0.84 -21.20 13.13
CA SER A 43 1.25 -22.23 12.17
C SER A 43 1.76 -21.59 10.88
N PRO A 44 3.01 -21.08 10.87
CA PRO A 44 3.57 -20.37 9.74
C PRO A 44 3.48 -21.16 8.43
N ALA A 45 2.69 -20.64 7.50
CA ALA A 45 2.51 -21.18 6.16
C ALA A 45 2.89 -20.13 5.09
N LEU A 46 3.03 -20.59 3.84
CA LEU A 46 3.29 -19.73 2.68
C LEU A 46 2.01 -19.16 2.06
N SER A 47 0.84 -19.75 2.33
CA SER A 47 -0.47 -19.22 1.98
C SER A 47 -1.48 -19.60 3.07
N TYR A 48 -2.48 -18.75 3.28
CA TYR A 48 -3.55 -18.93 4.25
C TYR A 48 -4.91 -18.77 3.55
N PRO A 49 -6.04 -19.17 4.16
CA PRO A 49 -7.34 -19.24 3.48
C PRO A 49 -7.79 -18.02 2.67
N ASP A 50 -7.45 -16.79 3.08
CA ASP A 50 -7.89 -15.58 2.37
C ASP A 50 -6.78 -14.58 2.02
N HIS A 51 -5.56 -14.74 2.53
CA HIS A 51 -4.46 -13.80 2.27
C HIS A 51 -3.07 -14.46 2.15
N PRO A 52 -2.15 -13.79 1.43
CA PRO A 52 -0.71 -14.06 1.48
C PRO A 52 -0.12 -13.96 2.90
N PRO A 53 1.12 -14.42 3.13
CA PRO A 53 1.55 -14.80 4.46
C PRO A 53 2.09 -13.68 5.34
N LEU A 54 2.38 -12.50 4.78
CA LEU A 54 3.22 -11.50 5.46
C LEU A 54 2.58 -10.96 6.74
N ALA A 55 1.25 -10.80 6.80
CA ALA A 55 0.58 -10.37 8.02
C ALA A 55 0.80 -11.39 9.15
N ALA A 56 0.51 -12.66 8.91
CA ALA A 56 0.73 -13.73 9.89
C ALA A 56 2.21 -13.87 10.29
N TRP A 57 3.15 -13.72 9.35
CA TRP A 57 4.58 -13.77 9.65
C TRP A 57 5.04 -12.59 10.51
N LEU A 58 4.52 -11.39 10.25
CA LEU A 58 4.78 -10.22 11.09
C LEU A 58 4.22 -10.44 12.49
N VAL A 59 3.02 -10.99 12.63
CA VAL A 59 2.46 -11.33 13.94
C VAL A 59 3.32 -12.37 14.65
N ALA A 60 3.75 -13.44 13.97
CA ALA A 60 4.60 -14.48 14.55
C ALA A 60 5.95 -13.93 15.04
N ALA A 61 6.61 -13.11 14.22
CA ALA A 61 7.83 -12.42 14.64
C ALA A 61 7.54 -11.46 15.79
N GLY A 62 6.41 -10.77 15.73
CA GLY A 62 5.96 -9.83 16.73
C GLY A 62 5.79 -10.45 18.11
N THR A 63 5.06 -11.57 18.20
CA THR A 63 4.82 -12.30 19.45
C THR A 63 6.08 -12.99 19.96
N ALA A 64 6.98 -13.43 19.08
CA ALA A 64 8.27 -14.00 19.47
C ALA A 64 9.17 -12.99 20.21
N PHE A 65 9.18 -11.71 19.80
CA PHE A 65 10.02 -10.67 20.42
C PHE A 65 9.30 -9.78 21.44
N GLY A 66 7.98 -9.59 21.28
CA GLY A 66 7.14 -8.72 22.11
C GLY A 66 6.22 -9.48 23.09
N GLY A 67 6.33 -10.80 23.14
CA GLY A 67 5.47 -11.68 23.94
C GLY A 67 4.11 -11.93 23.29
N ASP A 68 3.44 -13.00 23.70
CA ASP A 68 2.11 -13.37 23.21
C ASP A 68 1.02 -12.46 23.80
N THR A 69 1.00 -11.21 23.33
CA THR A 69 0.17 -10.11 23.82
C THR A 69 -0.32 -9.24 22.67
N ALA A 70 -1.31 -8.38 22.91
CA ALA A 70 -1.77 -7.41 21.91
C ALA A 70 -0.63 -6.50 21.40
N PHE A 71 0.31 -6.14 22.27
CA PHE A 71 1.52 -5.41 21.89
C PHE A 71 2.40 -6.24 20.94
N GLY A 72 2.64 -7.51 21.28
CA GLY A 72 3.39 -8.46 20.46
C GLY A 72 2.83 -8.57 19.04
N VAL A 73 1.50 -8.65 18.91
CA VAL A 73 0.82 -8.73 17.61
C VAL A 73 1.04 -7.47 16.75
N ARG A 74 1.03 -6.27 17.37
CA ARG A 74 0.94 -5.00 16.65
C ARG A 74 2.25 -4.27 16.40
N TRP A 75 3.26 -4.40 17.27
CA TRP A 75 4.46 -3.56 17.16
C TRP A 75 5.16 -3.63 15.78
N PRO A 76 5.19 -4.77 15.04
CA PRO A 76 5.77 -4.78 13.69
C PRO A 76 4.97 -3.91 12.71
N PHE A 77 3.65 -3.93 12.82
CA PHE A 77 2.73 -3.11 12.01
C PHE A 77 2.88 -1.63 12.37
N VAL A 78 3.01 -1.29 13.66
CA VAL A 78 3.30 0.08 14.10
C VAL A 78 4.60 0.60 13.49
N VAL A 79 5.65 -0.23 13.45
CA VAL A 79 6.93 0.15 12.81
C VAL A 79 6.72 0.42 11.31
N LEU A 80 6.07 -0.49 10.59
CA LEU A 80 5.83 -0.33 9.14
C LEU A 80 4.94 0.89 8.84
N GLY A 81 3.85 1.08 9.60
CA GLY A 81 2.96 2.23 9.47
C GLY A 81 3.67 3.55 9.78
N THR A 82 4.54 3.59 10.79
CA THR A 82 5.34 4.77 11.13
C THR A 82 6.32 5.13 10.01
N LEU A 83 6.88 4.12 9.32
CA LEU A 83 7.79 4.32 8.19
C LEU A 83 7.10 4.91 6.95
N LEU A 84 5.76 4.90 6.87
CA LEU A 84 5.04 5.56 5.78
C LEU A 84 5.33 7.06 5.72
N VAL A 85 5.44 7.73 6.87
CA VAL A 85 5.71 9.17 6.96
C VAL A 85 7.02 9.57 6.25
N PRO A 86 8.20 9.00 6.59
CA PRO A 86 9.45 9.32 5.92
C PRO A 86 9.52 8.79 4.48
N LEU A 87 8.85 7.67 4.16
CA LEU A 87 8.80 7.15 2.79
C LEU A 87 8.01 8.07 1.86
N VAL A 88 6.84 8.55 2.29
CA VAL A 88 6.03 9.52 1.53
C VAL A 88 6.75 10.86 1.43
N PHE A 89 7.46 11.30 2.47
CA PHE A 89 8.35 12.46 2.37
C PHE A 89 9.42 12.25 1.28
N ALA A 90 10.11 11.11 1.28
CA ALA A 90 11.13 10.80 0.29
C ALA A 90 10.55 10.73 -1.14
N ALA A 91 9.37 10.11 -1.32
CA ALA A 91 8.64 10.07 -2.57
C ALA A 91 8.30 11.49 -3.04
N GLY A 92 7.75 12.33 -2.16
CA GLY A 92 7.46 13.74 -2.46
C GLY A 92 8.69 14.53 -2.89
N ARG A 93 9.84 14.33 -2.23
CA ARG A 93 11.11 14.95 -2.63
C ARG A 93 11.58 14.48 -4.00
N ARG A 94 11.46 13.19 -4.32
CA ARG A 94 11.81 12.62 -5.63
C ARG A 94 10.84 13.07 -6.73
N ALA A 95 9.59 13.32 -6.40
CA ALA A 95 8.59 13.93 -7.27
C ALA A 95 8.78 15.45 -7.48
N GLY A 96 9.80 16.06 -6.86
CA GLY A 96 10.12 17.48 -7.03
C GLY A 96 9.36 18.43 -6.12
N LEU A 97 8.65 17.93 -5.10
CA LEU A 97 8.00 18.79 -4.12
C LEU A 97 9.03 19.59 -3.30
N ARG A 98 8.65 20.82 -2.96
CA ARG A 98 9.40 21.63 -2.00
C ARG A 98 9.50 20.89 -0.66
N PRO A 99 10.59 21.05 0.12
CA PRO A 99 10.79 20.32 1.37
C PRO A 99 9.59 20.35 2.32
N GLY A 100 8.97 21.52 2.47
CA GLY A 100 7.80 21.67 3.34
C GLY A 100 6.54 20.97 2.83
N MET A 101 6.32 20.95 1.52
CA MET A 101 5.18 20.23 0.93
C MET A 101 5.37 18.73 1.03
N ALA A 102 6.60 18.23 0.81
CA ALA A 102 6.90 16.81 1.02
C ALA A 102 6.73 16.40 2.48
N ALA A 103 7.14 17.26 3.44
CA ALA A 103 6.99 16.97 4.86
C ALA A 103 5.50 16.95 5.26
N LEU A 104 4.71 17.90 4.74
CA LEU A 104 3.26 17.90 4.92
C LEU A 104 2.61 16.64 4.33
N ALA A 105 3.01 16.22 3.14
CA ALA A 105 2.49 14.99 2.53
C ALA A 105 2.79 13.75 3.39
N GLY A 106 4.02 13.64 3.91
CA GLY A 106 4.38 12.56 4.84
C GLY A 106 3.56 12.60 6.13
N ALA A 107 3.39 13.79 6.73
CA ALA A 107 2.58 13.95 7.93
C ALA A 107 1.11 13.57 7.68
N LEU A 108 0.50 14.06 6.60
CA LEU A 108 -0.87 13.72 6.20
C LEU A 108 -1.04 12.23 5.95
N ALA A 109 -0.05 11.57 5.33
CA ALA A 109 -0.11 10.13 5.12
C ALA A 109 -0.21 9.39 6.46
N GLY A 110 0.61 9.74 7.46
CA GLY A 110 0.58 9.10 8.78
C GLY A 110 -0.59 9.51 9.68
N THR A 111 -1.09 10.75 9.57
CA THR A 111 -2.19 11.27 10.42
C THR A 111 -3.57 11.10 9.79
N SER A 112 -3.66 10.63 8.55
CA SER A 112 -4.94 10.31 7.93
C SER A 112 -5.61 9.15 8.67
N LEU A 113 -6.93 9.01 8.49
CA LEU A 113 -7.68 7.89 9.08
C LEU A 113 -7.07 6.55 8.66
N LEU A 114 -6.83 6.36 7.36
CA LEU A 114 -6.23 5.15 6.82
C LEU A 114 -4.77 4.96 7.27
N GLY A 115 -3.99 6.03 7.35
CA GLY A 115 -2.60 5.95 7.83
C GLY A 115 -2.49 5.56 9.30
N SER A 116 -3.37 6.11 10.14
CA SER A 116 -3.41 5.80 11.56
C SER A 116 -3.94 4.39 11.79
N ALA A 117 -4.97 3.98 11.03
CA ALA A 117 -5.48 2.61 11.03
C ALA A 117 -4.40 1.61 10.58
N ALA A 118 -3.66 1.90 9.50
CA ALA A 118 -2.55 1.07 9.06
C ALA A 118 -1.44 0.97 10.11
N ALA A 119 -1.19 2.00 10.91
CA ALA A 119 -0.19 1.91 11.97
C ALA A 119 -0.67 1.16 13.21
N LEU A 120 -1.98 1.15 13.51
CA LEU A 120 -2.50 0.64 14.78
C LEU A 120 -3.10 -0.77 14.68
N VAL A 121 -3.70 -1.14 13.55
CA VAL A 121 -4.40 -2.41 13.38
C VAL A 121 -3.50 -3.40 12.63
N ALA A 122 -3.27 -4.57 13.20
CA ALA A 122 -2.44 -5.62 12.60
C ALA A 122 -3.16 -6.33 11.44
N THR A 123 -3.23 -5.69 10.28
CA THR A 123 -3.86 -6.22 9.06
C THR A 123 -2.88 -6.25 7.88
N PRO A 124 -3.20 -6.98 6.80
CA PRO A 124 -2.39 -7.00 5.58
C PRO A 124 -2.28 -5.65 4.87
N ASP A 125 -3.14 -4.68 5.19
CA ASP A 125 -3.11 -3.37 4.54
C ASP A 125 -1.86 -2.56 4.94
N THR A 126 -1.32 -2.77 6.13
CA THR A 126 -0.11 -2.08 6.61
C THR A 126 1.15 -2.45 5.83
N PRO A 127 1.54 -3.74 5.73
CA PRO A 127 2.69 -4.12 4.92
C PRO A 127 2.45 -3.84 3.42
N LEU A 128 1.19 -3.89 2.95
CA LEU A 128 0.84 -3.49 1.59
C LEU A 128 1.17 -2.01 1.34
N ALA A 129 0.72 -1.10 2.22
CA ALA A 129 0.99 0.33 2.12
C ALA A 129 2.50 0.61 2.19
N PHE A 130 3.23 -0.11 3.05
CA PHE A 130 4.68 0.00 3.15
C PHE A 130 5.36 -0.42 1.84
N GLY A 131 5.00 -1.57 1.27
CA GLY A 131 5.51 -2.04 -0.01
C GLY A 131 5.23 -1.05 -1.15
N TRP A 132 4.03 -0.47 -1.16
CA TRP A 132 3.62 0.56 -2.11
C TRP A 132 4.49 1.81 -2.02
N ALA A 133 4.69 2.33 -0.80
CA ALA A 133 5.51 3.51 -0.56
C ALA A 133 7.00 3.27 -0.93
N VAL A 134 7.55 2.10 -0.60
CA VAL A 134 8.92 1.71 -0.98
C VAL A 134 9.07 1.65 -2.50
N CYS A 135 8.12 1.01 -3.20
CA CYS A 135 8.12 0.95 -4.66
C CYS A 135 8.04 2.35 -5.28
N LEU A 136 7.16 3.22 -4.76
CA LEU A 136 7.03 4.59 -5.23
C LEU A 136 8.30 5.41 -5.05
N VAL A 137 8.98 5.27 -3.90
CA VAL A 137 10.29 5.92 -3.70
C VAL A 137 11.26 5.46 -4.79
N GLY A 138 11.36 4.16 -5.05
CA GLY A 138 12.19 3.60 -6.12
C GLY A 138 11.83 4.14 -7.51
N LEU A 139 10.56 3.99 -7.91
CA LEU A 139 10.06 4.39 -9.22
C LEU A 139 10.24 5.89 -9.47
N LEU A 140 9.97 6.75 -8.47
CA LEU A 140 10.18 8.19 -8.58
C LEU A 140 11.65 8.57 -8.64
N GLY A 141 12.54 7.78 -8.05
CA GLY A 141 13.99 7.95 -8.22
C GLY A 141 14.42 7.68 -9.64
N ALA A 142 13.96 6.56 -10.21
CA ALA A 142 14.22 6.18 -11.60
C ALA A 142 13.60 7.16 -12.60
N ALA A 143 12.43 7.70 -12.29
CA ALA A 143 11.73 8.69 -13.11
C ALA A 143 12.30 10.11 -13.00
N GLY A 144 13.11 10.37 -11.96
CA GLY A 144 13.70 11.67 -11.69
C GLY A 144 15.01 11.94 -12.46
N VAL A 145 15.53 13.16 -12.29
CA VAL A 145 16.77 13.62 -12.97
C VAL A 145 18.02 12.89 -12.45
N ARG A 146 17.99 12.38 -11.20
CA ARG A 146 19.13 11.73 -10.54
C ARG A 146 18.76 10.33 -10.07
N SER A 147 18.60 9.41 -11.02
CA SER A 147 18.44 7.99 -10.69
C SER A 147 19.69 7.43 -10.01
N THR A 148 19.49 6.54 -9.06
CA THR A 148 20.52 5.85 -8.30
C THR A 148 20.45 4.35 -8.54
N ARG A 149 21.54 3.63 -8.24
CA ARG A 149 21.58 2.16 -8.33
C ARG A 149 20.56 1.44 -7.43
N PHE A 150 19.97 2.13 -6.45
CA PHE A 150 19.01 1.57 -5.50
C PHE A 150 17.56 1.69 -5.95
N ASP A 151 17.26 2.48 -6.98
CA ASP A 151 15.88 2.76 -7.38
C ASP A 151 15.11 1.51 -7.83
N TRP A 152 15.71 0.71 -8.72
CA TRP A 152 15.11 -0.53 -9.22
C TRP A 152 15.07 -1.65 -8.15
N PRO A 153 16.10 -1.84 -7.31
CA PRO A 153 15.98 -2.70 -6.12
C PRO A 153 14.83 -2.33 -5.18
N LEU A 154 14.59 -1.03 -4.95
CA LEU A 154 13.44 -0.58 -4.14
C LEU A 154 12.10 -0.92 -4.81
N VAL A 155 12.00 -0.79 -6.14
CA VAL A 155 10.81 -1.24 -6.90
C VAL A 155 10.58 -2.74 -6.71
N ALA A 156 11.62 -3.57 -6.84
CA ALA A 156 11.51 -5.02 -6.66
C ALA A 156 11.07 -5.40 -5.24
N LEU A 157 11.69 -4.77 -4.23
CA LEU A 157 11.35 -4.98 -2.82
C LEU A 157 9.90 -4.59 -2.53
N GLY A 158 9.46 -3.42 -3.02
CA GLY A 158 8.10 -2.96 -2.80
C GLY A 158 7.06 -3.87 -3.44
N ILE A 159 7.31 -4.38 -4.66
CA ILE A 159 6.45 -5.37 -5.32
C ILE A 159 6.38 -6.67 -4.51
N ALA A 160 7.52 -7.21 -4.07
CA ALA A 160 7.56 -8.45 -3.30
C ALA A 160 6.75 -8.33 -2.01
N VAL A 161 6.99 -7.25 -1.23
CA VAL A 161 6.28 -6.98 0.02
C VAL A 161 4.79 -6.80 -0.21
N ALA A 162 4.40 -6.05 -1.25
CA ALA A 162 2.98 -5.85 -1.57
C ALA A 162 2.28 -7.18 -1.94
N CYS A 163 2.92 -8.01 -2.77
CA CYS A 163 2.38 -9.31 -3.19
C CYS A 163 2.31 -10.33 -2.04
N TRP A 164 3.22 -10.26 -1.07
CA TRP A 164 3.16 -11.07 0.15
C TRP A 164 2.15 -10.55 1.18
N SER A 165 1.60 -9.35 0.97
CA SER A 165 0.62 -8.77 1.88
C SER A 165 -0.81 -9.14 1.46
N LYS A 166 -1.21 -8.80 0.24
CA LYS A 166 -2.60 -8.90 -0.22
C LYS A 166 -2.65 -9.10 -1.72
N LEU A 167 -3.71 -9.73 -2.24
CA LEU A 167 -3.89 -9.94 -3.68
C LEU A 167 -3.83 -8.61 -4.46
N THR A 168 -4.35 -7.53 -3.87
CA THR A 168 -4.33 -6.18 -4.44
C THR A 168 -2.90 -5.63 -4.62
N GLY A 169 -1.89 -6.22 -3.99
CA GLY A 169 -0.48 -5.94 -4.22
C GLY A 169 -0.02 -6.21 -5.66
N LEU A 170 -0.72 -7.07 -6.41
CA LEU A 170 -0.49 -7.30 -7.84
C LEU A 170 -0.77 -6.07 -8.72
N LEU A 171 -1.50 -5.08 -8.20
CA LEU A 171 -1.72 -3.83 -8.92
C LEU A 171 -0.43 -3.00 -9.04
N LEU A 172 0.52 -3.15 -8.12
CA LEU A 172 1.77 -2.42 -8.11
C LEU A 172 2.71 -2.78 -9.30
N PRO A 173 2.98 -4.07 -9.62
CA PRO A 173 3.70 -4.41 -10.85
C PRO A 173 2.94 -4.00 -12.12
N VAL A 174 1.59 -3.97 -12.10
CA VAL A 174 0.79 -3.42 -13.20
C VAL A 174 1.06 -1.92 -13.38
N VAL A 175 1.07 -1.14 -12.31
CA VAL A 175 1.44 0.30 -12.35
C VAL A 175 2.80 0.51 -12.99
N VAL A 176 3.81 -0.27 -12.56
CA VAL A 176 5.17 -0.18 -13.11
C VAL A 176 5.20 -0.58 -14.59
N ALA A 177 4.51 -1.65 -14.97
CA ALA A 177 4.43 -2.11 -16.36
C ALA A 177 3.74 -1.08 -17.28
N VAL A 178 2.62 -0.50 -16.85
CA VAL A 178 1.90 0.55 -17.59
C VAL A 178 2.76 1.80 -17.71
N TRP A 179 3.46 2.19 -16.64
CA TRP A 179 4.39 3.32 -16.69
C TRP A 179 5.53 3.09 -17.69
N LEU A 180 6.11 1.88 -17.73
CA LEU A 180 7.16 1.49 -18.66
C LEU A 180 6.70 1.44 -20.12
N ALA A 181 5.46 1.00 -20.34
CA ALA A 181 4.84 0.94 -21.67
C ALA A 181 4.46 2.32 -22.21
N GLY A 182 4.14 3.27 -21.32
CA GLY A 182 3.76 4.63 -21.67
C GLY A 182 4.93 5.56 -22.06
N PRO A 183 4.63 6.79 -22.50
CA PRO A 183 5.64 7.77 -22.89
C PRO A 183 6.66 8.07 -21.79
N ALA A 184 6.20 8.10 -20.54
CA ALA A 184 6.99 8.31 -19.34
C ALA A 184 8.14 7.29 -19.16
N GLY A 185 7.93 6.04 -19.59
CA GLY A 185 8.87 4.94 -19.45
C GLY A 185 9.84 4.75 -20.62
N THR A 186 9.74 5.58 -21.67
CA THR A 186 10.49 5.38 -22.94
C THR A 186 12.00 5.28 -22.74
N ALA A 187 12.56 6.05 -21.80
CA ALA A 187 13.99 6.03 -21.48
C ALA A 187 14.45 4.72 -20.79
N TRP A 188 13.52 3.99 -20.19
CA TRP A 188 13.78 2.81 -19.37
C TRP A 188 13.37 1.50 -20.03
N ARG A 189 12.39 1.48 -20.95
CA ARG A 189 11.89 0.25 -21.59
C ARG A 189 12.97 -0.61 -22.26
N ARG A 190 14.06 0.00 -22.75
CA ARG A 190 15.18 -0.71 -23.39
C ARG A 190 16.27 -1.18 -22.41
N ARG A 191 16.22 -0.72 -21.16
CA ARG A 191 17.19 -1.08 -20.12
C ARG A 191 16.73 -2.35 -19.41
N ARG A 192 17.68 -3.17 -18.96
CA ARG A 192 17.39 -4.43 -18.27
C ARG A 192 16.90 -4.24 -16.83
N SER A 193 17.30 -3.15 -16.18
CA SER A 193 17.01 -2.90 -14.75
C SER A 193 15.51 -2.90 -14.38
N PRO A 194 14.59 -2.21 -15.10
CA PRO A 194 13.16 -2.30 -14.80
C PRO A 194 12.59 -3.70 -14.92
N TRP A 195 12.97 -4.43 -15.97
CA TRP A 195 12.47 -5.79 -16.21
C TRP A 195 13.01 -6.77 -15.18
N PHE A 196 14.27 -6.62 -14.76
CA PHE A 196 14.82 -7.40 -13.65
C PHE A 196 14.10 -7.08 -12.33
N ALA A 197 13.79 -5.81 -12.06
CA ALA A 197 13.04 -5.45 -10.85
C ALA A 197 11.62 -6.04 -10.82
N LEU A 198 10.90 -5.95 -11.94
CA LEU A 198 9.59 -6.60 -12.11
C LEU A 198 9.70 -8.11 -11.92
N ALA A 199 10.64 -8.76 -12.61
CA ALA A 199 10.81 -10.21 -12.54
C ALA A 199 11.22 -10.65 -11.13
N ALA A 200 12.15 -9.95 -10.47
CA ALA A 200 12.59 -10.26 -9.12
C ALA A 200 11.47 -10.08 -8.09
N GLY A 201 10.71 -8.98 -8.16
CA GLY A 201 9.58 -8.72 -7.27
C GLY A 201 8.48 -9.77 -7.40
N LEU A 202 8.10 -10.13 -8.65
CA LEU A 202 7.10 -11.16 -8.91
C LEU A 202 7.61 -12.57 -8.56
N ALA A 203 8.87 -12.88 -8.89
CA ALA A 203 9.47 -14.17 -8.57
C ALA A 203 9.52 -14.44 -7.06
N ALA A 204 9.70 -13.40 -6.25
CA ALA A 204 9.63 -13.53 -4.80
C ALA A 204 8.25 -14.00 -4.30
N ALA A 205 7.17 -13.69 -5.03
CA ALA A 205 5.81 -14.11 -4.70
C ALA A 205 5.43 -15.48 -5.30
N VAL A 206 6.22 -16.04 -6.21
CA VAL A 206 5.93 -17.35 -6.84
C VAL A 206 5.74 -18.49 -5.83
N PRO A 207 6.60 -18.67 -4.80
CA PRO A 207 6.39 -19.72 -3.81
C PRO A 207 5.06 -19.60 -3.05
N VAL A 208 4.63 -18.35 -2.78
CA VAL A 208 3.34 -18.07 -2.13
C VAL A 208 2.19 -18.50 -3.03
N TRP A 209 2.24 -18.17 -4.33
CA TRP A 209 1.18 -18.57 -5.27
C TRP A 209 1.15 -20.08 -5.56
N ILE A 210 2.30 -20.75 -5.56
CA ILE A 210 2.35 -22.22 -5.66
C ILE A 210 1.68 -22.84 -4.44
N ALA A 211 1.99 -22.36 -3.24
CA ALA A 211 1.34 -22.82 -2.01
C ALA A 211 -0.17 -22.52 -2.01
N ASP A 212 -0.55 -21.34 -2.50
CA ASP A 212 -1.95 -20.93 -2.63
C ASP A 212 -2.76 -21.87 -3.53
N ALA A 213 -2.21 -22.18 -4.71
CA ALA A 213 -2.83 -23.09 -5.67
C ALA A 213 -2.97 -24.52 -5.13
N ALA A 214 -2.08 -24.94 -4.22
CA ALA A 214 -2.11 -26.27 -3.62
C ALA A 214 -3.05 -26.38 -2.40
N GLY A 215 -3.27 -25.27 -1.67
CA GLY A 215 -3.84 -25.28 -0.31
C GLY A 215 -5.28 -24.79 -0.16
N GLY A 216 -5.95 -24.37 -1.25
CA GLY A 216 -7.36 -23.93 -1.20
C GLY A 216 -7.66 -22.57 -1.80
N GLY A 217 -6.66 -21.87 -2.35
CA GLY A 217 -6.84 -20.71 -3.24
C GLY A 217 -7.39 -19.46 -2.57
N ALA A 218 -6.62 -18.83 -1.67
CA ALA A 218 -6.86 -17.48 -1.18
C ALA A 218 -7.11 -16.49 -2.32
N THR A 219 -6.37 -16.64 -3.41
CA THR A 219 -6.58 -15.86 -4.63
C THR A 219 -7.98 -16.08 -5.20
N ALA A 220 -8.40 -17.34 -5.32
CA ALA A 220 -9.73 -17.69 -5.84
C ALA A 220 -10.85 -17.18 -4.92
N PHE A 221 -10.67 -17.34 -3.60
CA PHE A 221 -11.57 -16.80 -2.59
C PHE A 221 -11.73 -15.29 -2.73
N GLN A 222 -10.64 -14.53 -2.74
CA GLN A 222 -10.67 -13.07 -2.85
C GLN A 222 -11.28 -12.58 -4.17
N LEU A 223 -11.00 -13.26 -5.29
CA LEU A 223 -11.62 -12.92 -6.57
C LEU A 223 -13.14 -13.19 -6.57
N ALA A 224 -13.57 -14.31 -5.99
CA ALA A 224 -14.98 -14.68 -5.91
C ALA A 224 -15.77 -13.82 -4.90
N HIS A 225 -15.15 -13.40 -3.80
CA HIS A 225 -15.80 -12.59 -2.77
C HIS A 225 -15.79 -11.10 -3.11
N GLY A 226 -14.72 -10.62 -3.76
CA GLY A 226 -14.43 -9.19 -3.89
C GLY A 226 -14.81 -8.53 -5.20
N LEU A 227 -14.91 -9.29 -6.29
CA LEU A 227 -15.04 -8.73 -7.64
C LEU A 227 -16.30 -9.18 -8.38
N TRP A 228 -17.04 -10.14 -7.82
CA TRP A 228 -18.24 -10.64 -8.45
C TRP A 228 -19.29 -11.12 -7.45
N SER A 229 -20.51 -10.63 -7.61
CA SER A 229 -21.70 -11.17 -6.92
C SER A 229 -22.76 -11.55 -7.96
N PRO A 230 -23.13 -12.84 -8.08
CA PRO A 230 -24.15 -13.27 -9.04
C PRO A 230 -25.54 -12.75 -8.63
N GLY A 231 -26.40 -12.48 -9.62
CA GLY A 231 -27.81 -12.18 -9.39
C GLY A 231 -28.17 -10.72 -9.08
N LEU A 232 -27.22 -9.79 -9.09
CA LEU A 232 -27.50 -8.37 -8.82
C LEU A 232 -28.36 -7.72 -9.92
N THR A 233 -29.47 -7.10 -9.50
CA THR A 233 -30.33 -6.23 -10.31
C THR A 233 -29.63 -4.91 -10.67
N PHE A 234 -30.12 -4.20 -11.69
CA PHE A 234 -29.55 -2.89 -12.07
C PHE A 234 -29.57 -1.87 -10.93
N ALA A 235 -30.64 -1.86 -10.12
CA ALA A 235 -30.76 -0.97 -8.97
C ALA A 235 -29.72 -1.28 -7.88
N GLU A 236 -29.48 -2.55 -7.57
CA GLU A 236 -28.45 -2.95 -6.60
C GLU A 236 -27.04 -2.60 -7.08
N ARG A 237 -26.75 -2.78 -8.37
CA ARG A 237 -25.46 -2.40 -8.96
C ARG A 237 -25.20 -0.90 -8.84
N LEU A 238 -26.23 -0.08 -9.08
CA LEU A 238 -26.16 1.36 -8.90
C LEU A 238 -26.03 1.74 -7.41
N GLY A 239 -26.72 1.01 -6.54
CA GLY A 239 -26.61 1.12 -5.08
C GLY A 239 -25.19 0.84 -4.58
N ASN A 240 -24.58 -0.26 -5.01
CA ASN A 240 -23.20 -0.61 -4.65
C ASN A 240 -22.20 0.45 -5.13
N LEU A 241 -22.36 0.95 -6.36
CA LEU A 241 -21.54 2.03 -6.87
C LEU A 241 -21.67 3.30 -6.03
N GLY A 242 -22.91 3.68 -5.67
CA GLY A 242 -23.18 4.84 -4.81
C GLY A 242 -22.59 4.67 -3.40
N ALA A 243 -22.75 3.49 -2.81
CA ALA A 243 -22.20 3.15 -1.51
C ALA A 243 -20.66 3.19 -1.51
N TYR A 244 -20.03 2.63 -2.56
CA TYR A 244 -18.58 2.68 -2.73
C TYR A 244 -18.07 4.12 -2.85
N LEU A 245 -18.67 4.95 -3.70
CA LEU A 245 -18.30 6.36 -3.84
C LEU A 245 -18.50 7.14 -2.54
N GLY A 246 -19.59 6.88 -1.82
CA GLY A 246 -19.85 7.46 -0.50
C GLY A 246 -18.81 7.06 0.53
N ALA A 247 -18.42 5.78 0.56
CA ALA A 247 -17.39 5.28 1.47
C ALA A 247 -16.01 5.87 1.15
N GLN A 248 -15.64 5.97 -0.13
CA GLN A 248 -14.39 6.66 -0.53
C GLN A 248 -14.39 8.13 -0.11
N ALA A 249 -15.51 8.83 -0.28
CA ALA A 249 -15.63 10.22 0.17
C ALA A 249 -15.50 10.36 1.70
N GLY A 250 -16.02 9.39 2.46
CA GLY A 250 -15.88 9.35 3.92
C GLY A 250 -14.46 9.02 4.41
N LEU A 251 -13.72 8.19 3.68
CA LEU A 251 -12.34 7.83 4.01
C LEU A 251 -11.33 8.95 3.68
N LEU A 252 -11.61 9.76 2.66
CA LEU A 252 -10.78 10.91 2.31
C LEU A 252 -11.01 12.05 3.31
N THR A 253 -10.06 12.26 4.23
CA THR A 253 -10.07 13.47 5.05
C THR A 253 -10.12 14.73 4.16
N PRO A 254 -10.78 15.82 4.55
CA PRO A 254 -11.01 16.97 3.67
C PRO A 254 -9.75 17.51 2.99
N LEU A 255 -8.62 17.53 3.70
CA LEU A 255 -7.33 17.97 3.16
C LEU A 255 -6.78 17.02 2.09
N VAL A 256 -6.92 15.71 2.30
CA VAL A 256 -6.50 14.69 1.33
C VAL A 256 -7.42 14.73 0.10
N ALA A 257 -8.73 14.89 0.29
CA ALA A 257 -9.69 15.05 -0.80
C ALA A 257 -9.34 16.24 -1.72
N VAL A 258 -9.02 17.40 -1.13
CA VAL A 258 -8.58 18.59 -1.89
C VAL A 258 -7.28 18.34 -2.63
N ALA A 259 -6.30 17.68 -1.99
CA ALA A 259 -5.02 17.35 -2.62
C ALA A 259 -5.19 16.40 -3.82
N VAL A 260 -6.02 15.36 -3.67
CA VAL A 260 -6.37 14.42 -4.74
C VAL A 260 -7.08 15.13 -5.88
N ALA A 261 -8.11 15.94 -5.59
CA ALA A 261 -8.84 16.68 -6.62
C ALA A 261 -7.94 17.63 -7.42
N ALA A 262 -7.06 18.38 -6.73
CA ALA A 262 -6.11 19.28 -7.37
C ALA A 262 -5.09 18.53 -8.26
N PHE A 263 -4.69 17.33 -7.84
CA PHE A 263 -3.78 16.47 -8.60
C PHE A 263 -4.46 15.88 -9.85
N LEU A 264 -5.68 15.37 -9.71
CA LEU A 264 -6.47 14.81 -10.80
C LEU A 264 -6.87 15.86 -11.85
N ALA A 265 -7.08 17.11 -11.45
CA ALA A 265 -7.45 18.20 -12.37
C ALA A 265 -6.35 18.57 -13.38
N ARG A 266 -5.11 18.09 -13.19
CA ARG A 266 -3.96 18.44 -14.05
C ARG A 266 -3.10 17.21 -14.34
N PRO A 267 -3.61 16.19 -15.04
CA PRO A 267 -2.80 15.03 -15.37
C PRO A 267 -1.67 15.46 -16.30
N ARG A 268 -0.43 15.06 -15.97
CA ARG A 268 0.73 15.29 -16.84
C ARG A 268 1.49 13.99 -17.04
N LEU A 269 0.89 13.10 -17.82
CA LEU A 269 1.41 11.76 -18.11
C LEU A 269 2.69 11.78 -18.96
N GLY A 270 3.04 12.93 -19.56
CA GLY A 270 4.31 13.13 -20.26
C GLY A 270 5.50 13.40 -19.33
N GLU A 271 5.27 13.81 -18.07
CA GLU A 271 6.33 14.00 -17.07
C GLU A 271 6.53 12.67 -16.31
N PRO A 272 7.69 11.99 -16.40
CA PRO A 272 7.83 10.62 -15.90
C PRO A 272 7.48 10.45 -14.42
N ALA A 273 7.93 11.36 -13.54
CA ALA A 273 7.63 11.30 -12.11
C ALA A 273 6.14 11.54 -11.82
N ARG A 274 5.49 12.46 -12.54
CA ARG A 274 4.05 12.72 -12.35
C ARG A 274 3.19 11.58 -12.88
N ALA A 275 3.59 10.97 -14.00
CA ALA A 275 2.94 9.78 -14.52
C ALA A 275 3.00 8.62 -13.51
N ALA A 276 4.14 8.43 -12.83
CA ALA A 276 4.28 7.40 -11.80
C ALA A 276 3.31 7.61 -10.64
N VAL A 277 3.22 8.83 -10.08
CA VAL A 277 2.24 9.14 -9.02
C VAL A 277 0.82 8.95 -9.52
N TRP A 278 0.52 9.41 -10.74
CA TRP A 278 -0.84 9.36 -11.28
C TRP A 278 -1.30 7.94 -11.54
N LEU A 279 -0.45 7.10 -12.12
CA LEU A 279 -0.78 5.69 -12.36
C LEU A 279 -0.90 4.92 -11.04
N ALA A 280 -0.05 5.20 -10.05
CA ALA A 280 -0.13 4.57 -8.74
C ALA A 280 -1.46 4.86 -8.02
N ALA A 281 -2.03 6.05 -8.22
CA ALA A 281 -3.35 6.40 -7.71
C ALA A 281 -4.49 5.87 -8.61
N ALA A 282 -4.38 6.06 -9.93
CA ALA A 282 -5.47 5.81 -10.87
C ALA A 282 -5.72 4.32 -11.14
N VAL A 283 -4.67 3.48 -11.15
CA VAL A 283 -4.83 2.05 -11.48
C VAL A 283 -5.67 1.33 -10.42
N PRO A 284 -5.38 1.41 -9.11
CA PRO A 284 -6.23 0.76 -8.12
C PRO A 284 -7.63 1.35 -8.09
N TRP A 285 -7.75 2.67 -8.16
CA TRP A 285 -9.05 3.35 -8.22
C TRP A 285 -9.90 2.88 -9.39
N ALA A 286 -9.33 2.77 -10.60
CA ALA A 286 -10.04 2.31 -11.78
C ALA A 286 -10.51 0.86 -11.64
N VAL A 287 -9.67 -0.02 -11.07
CA VAL A 287 -10.01 -1.43 -10.84
C VAL A 287 -11.18 -1.55 -9.88
N PHE A 288 -11.13 -0.90 -8.71
CA PHE A 288 -12.20 -1.01 -7.71
C PHE A 288 -13.46 -0.23 -8.10
N LEU A 289 -13.33 0.88 -8.82
CA LEU A 289 -14.49 1.58 -9.39
C LEU A 289 -15.21 0.72 -10.43
N ALA A 290 -14.47 -0.04 -11.25
CA ALA A 290 -15.04 -0.99 -12.20
C ALA A 290 -15.65 -2.23 -11.52
N ALA A 291 -15.10 -2.64 -10.37
CA ALA A 291 -15.62 -3.74 -9.56
C ALA A 291 -16.84 -3.36 -8.70
N ALA A 292 -16.97 -2.09 -8.30
CA ALA A 292 -18.05 -1.59 -7.44
C ALA A 292 -19.49 -1.84 -7.93
N PRO A 293 -19.83 -1.84 -9.23
CA PRO A 293 -21.15 -2.27 -9.68
C PRO A 293 -21.30 -3.79 -9.84
N LEU A 294 -20.21 -4.55 -9.74
CA LEU A 294 -20.19 -6.01 -9.91
C LEU A 294 -20.18 -6.76 -8.57
N ALA A 295 -19.68 -6.11 -7.53
CA ALA A 295 -19.57 -6.59 -6.16
C ALA A 295 -19.69 -5.40 -5.19
N ALA A 296 -19.54 -5.65 -3.89
CA ALA A 296 -19.40 -4.60 -2.89
C ALA A 296 -17.95 -4.62 -2.34
N PRO A 297 -16.96 -4.11 -3.10
CA PRO A 297 -15.58 -4.08 -2.62
C PRO A 297 -15.45 -3.20 -1.38
N GLU A 298 -14.63 -3.62 -0.44
CA GLU A 298 -14.43 -2.87 0.80
C GLU A 298 -13.76 -1.52 0.53
N ALA A 299 -14.13 -0.51 1.32
CA ALA A 299 -13.72 0.86 1.09
C ALA A 299 -12.20 1.09 1.29
N ASN A 300 -11.54 0.28 2.11
CA ASN A 300 -10.09 0.35 2.33
C ASN A 300 -9.26 -0.30 1.20
N TRP A 301 -9.85 -1.07 0.29
CA TRP A 301 -9.11 -1.77 -0.77
C TRP A 301 -8.31 -0.86 -1.73
N PRO A 302 -8.84 0.29 -2.19
CA PRO A 302 -8.05 1.30 -2.90
C PRO A 302 -7.21 2.19 -1.97
N GLY A 303 -7.21 1.98 -0.64
CA GLY A 303 -6.66 2.95 0.33
C GLY A 303 -5.16 3.26 0.22
N VAL A 304 -4.41 2.44 -0.52
CA VAL A 304 -2.98 2.65 -0.83
C VAL A 304 -2.74 3.59 -2.03
N ALA A 305 -3.79 3.93 -2.77
CA ALA A 305 -3.78 4.71 -4.00
C ALA A 305 -4.00 6.21 -3.73
#